data_AF-A0A538C9N4-F1
#
_entry.id   AF-A0A538C9N4-F1
#
_cell.length_a   1.000
_cell.length_b   1.000
_cell.length_c   1.000
_cell.angle_alpha   90.00
_cell.angle_beta   90.00
_cell.angle_gamma   90.00
#
_symmetry.space_group_name_H-M   'P 1'
#
loop_
_entity.id
_entity.type
_entity.pdbx_description
1 polymer ?
#
loop_
_entity_poly.entity_id
_entity_poly.type
_entity_poly.pdbx_seq_one_letter_code
_entity_poly.pdbx_strand_id
1 'polypeptide(L)'
;MDAPEAWNVTTGSAGVTVAVIDTGVDWSHPDLSSQIWINPGENCSGCRTDGIDNDHDGYVDDWRGWDFVNNDNNPMDDHGHGTHVAGTIGASGNNGVGVSGVNWNVRIMPVKFLNAQASGTNANAVSAVLYAAQDGADVT
;
A
#
# COMPACT_ATOMS: atom_id res chain seq x y z
N MET A 1 4.99 -6.38 23.26
CA MET A 1 4.03 -6.91 22.28
C MET A 1 4.38 -8.36 22.09
N ASP A 2 3.43 -9.25 22.36
CA ASP A 2 3.67 -10.70 22.44
C ASP A 2 3.27 -11.33 21.10
N ALA A 3 3.96 -10.87 20.05
CA ALA A 3 3.64 -11.22 18.67
C ALA A 3 3.80 -12.72 18.37
N PRO A 4 4.86 -13.43 18.83
CA PRO A 4 4.97 -14.87 18.62
C PRO A 4 3.80 -15.67 19.20
N GLU A 5 3.30 -15.29 20.37
CA GLU A 5 2.14 -15.90 21.02
C GLU A 5 0.86 -15.61 20.22
N ALA A 6 0.69 -14.38 19.73
CA ALA A 6 -0.44 -14.00 18.88
C ALA A 6 -0.43 -14.73 17.53
N TRP A 7 0.74 -14.95 16.92
CA TRP A 7 0.91 -15.67 15.66
C TRP A 7 0.51 -17.15 15.75
N ASN A 8 0.49 -17.74 16.95
CA ASN A 8 -0.08 -19.07 17.16
C ASN A 8 -1.62 -19.09 17.03
N VAL A 9 -2.28 -17.93 17.09
CA VAL A 9 -3.72 -17.78 16.88
C VAL A 9 -4.01 -17.32 15.45
N THR A 10 -3.33 -16.29 14.97
CA THR A 10 -3.44 -15.80 13.58
C THR A 10 -2.21 -15.01 13.17
N THR A 11 -1.82 -15.14 11.91
CA THR A 11 -0.78 -14.34 11.27
C THR A 11 -1.35 -13.29 10.31
N GLY A 12 -2.64 -12.97 10.44
CA GLY A 12 -3.34 -12.00 9.59
C GLY A 12 -4.19 -12.66 8.49
N SER A 13 -4.74 -11.83 7.61
CA SER A 13 -5.56 -12.21 6.47
C SER A 13 -5.36 -11.25 5.30
N ALA A 14 -5.14 -11.78 4.10
CA ALA A 14 -5.17 -11.02 2.85
C ALA A 14 -6.56 -10.47 2.47
N GLY A 15 -7.59 -10.76 3.29
CA GLY A 15 -8.89 -10.08 3.20
C GLY A 15 -8.95 -8.76 3.97
N VAL A 16 -7.89 -8.40 4.69
CA VAL A 16 -7.76 -7.09 5.37
C VAL A 16 -6.81 -6.21 4.55
N THR A 17 -7.26 -5.00 4.21
CA THR A 17 -6.49 -3.98 3.51
C THR A 17 -6.15 -2.83 4.46
N VAL A 18 -4.87 -2.50 4.56
CA VAL A 18 -4.34 -1.38 5.33
C VAL A 18 -3.69 -0.39 4.39
N ALA A 19 -4.18 0.84 4.37
CA ALA A 19 -3.57 1.92 3.61
C ALA A 19 -2.32 2.45 4.33
N VAL A 20 -1.25 2.67 3.57
CA VAL A 20 -0.04 3.34 4.03
C VAL A 20 0.00 4.69 3.34
N ILE A 21 -0.55 5.69 4.03
CA ILE A 21 -0.57 7.09 3.60
C ILE A 21 0.75 7.74 4.03
N ASP A 22 1.76 7.72 3.17
CA ASP A 22 3.15 8.06 3.54
C ASP A 22 3.98 8.54 2.32
N THR A 23 5.28 8.26 2.28
CA THR A 23 6.21 8.53 1.17
C THR A 23 6.09 7.56 0.01
N GLY A 24 5.08 6.69 0.01
CA GLY A 24 4.95 5.56 -0.90
C GLY A 24 5.47 4.26 -0.28
N VAL A 25 5.44 3.18 -1.04
CA VAL A 25 5.95 1.87 -0.62
C VAL A 25 6.74 1.26 -1.76
N ASP A 26 7.94 0.73 -1.47
CA ASP A 26 8.65 -0.12 -2.43
C ASP A 26 7.91 -1.46 -2.60
N TRP A 27 6.98 -1.48 -3.56
CA TRP A 27 6.22 -2.68 -3.92
C TRP A 27 7.07 -3.77 -4.55
N SER A 28 8.30 -3.46 -4.94
CA SER A 28 9.23 -4.43 -5.53
C SER A 28 10.08 -5.14 -4.47
N HIS A 29 10.06 -4.64 -3.23
CA HIS A 29 10.84 -5.22 -2.13
C HIS A 29 10.45 -6.70 -1.92
N PRO A 30 11.42 -7.63 -1.88
CA PRO A 30 11.13 -9.07 -1.86
C PRO A 30 10.31 -9.51 -0.65
N ASP A 31 10.39 -8.75 0.44
CA ASP A 31 9.66 -9.03 1.69
C ASP A 31 8.23 -8.43 1.74
N LEU A 32 7.90 -7.54 0.80
CA LEU A 32 6.61 -6.81 0.76
C LEU A 32 5.80 -7.07 -0.50
N SER A 33 6.44 -7.38 -1.62
CA SER A 33 5.80 -7.50 -2.95
C SER A 33 4.58 -8.43 -3.00
N SER A 34 4.54 -9.49 -2.17
CA SER A 34 3.42 -10.43 -2.08
C SER A 34 2.22 -9.89 -1.31
N GLN A 35 2.39 -8.79 -0.57
CA GLN A 35 1.41 -8.17 0.32
C GLN A 35 0.80 -6.92 -0.29
N ILE A 36 1.33 -6.42 -1.41
CA ILE A 36 0.83 -5.20 -2.05
C ILE A 36 -0.60 -5.43 -2.54
N TRP A 37 -1.47 -4.50 -2.18
CA TRP A 37 -2.84 -4.42 -2.63
C TRP A 37 -2.87 -4.20 -4.14
N ILE A 38 -3.87 -4.79 -4.77
CA ILE A 38 -4.13 -4.63 -6.19
C ILE A 38 -5.54 -4.12 -6.31
N ASN A 39 -5.74 -2.96 -6.93
CA ASN A 39 -7.08 -2.42 -7.17
C ASN A 39 -7.88 -3.42 -8.01
N PRO A 40 -8.97 -4.01 -7.49
CA PRO A 40 -9.81 -4.92 -8.26
C PRO A 40 -10.43 -4.28 -9.50
N GLY A 41 -10.66 -2.96 -9.48
CA GLY A 41 -11.18 -2.17 -10.59
C GLY A 41 -10.22 -2.10 -11.77
N GLU A 42 -8.92 -2.03 -11.50
CA GLU A 42 -7.85 -1.94 -12.50
C GLU A 42 -7.13 -3.28 -12.79
N ASN A 43 -7.64 -4.40 -12.25
CA ASN A 43 -6.98 -5.71 -12.34
C ASN A 43 -7.45 -6.60 -13.50
N CYS A 44 -7.88 -6.02 -14.61
CA CYS A 44 -8.24 -6.75 -15.83
C CYS A 44 -7.11 -6.82 -16.87
N SER A 45 -7.31 -7.62 -17.92
CA SER A 45 -6.30 -7.84 -18.97
C SER A 45 -6.10 -6.57 -19.80
N GLY A 46 -4.97 -5.90 -19.60
CA GLY A 46 -4.60 -4.66 -20.29
C GLY A 46 -4.87 -3.38 -19.50
N CYS A 47 -5.75 -3.46 -18.50
CA CYS A 47 -6.29 -2.30 -17.76
C CYS A 47 -5.22 -1.53 -16.97
N ARG A 48 -4.25 -2.24 -16.37
CA ARG A 48 -3.18 -1.63 -15.54
C ARG A 48 -2.32 -0.56 -16.24
N THR A 49 -2.43 -0.42 -17.56
CA THR A 49 -1.57 0.45 -18.38
C THR A 49 -2.29 0.97 -19.63
N ASP A 50 -3.63 0.92 -19.69
CA ASP A 50 -4.36 1.38 -20.89
C ASP A 50 -4.65 2.88 -20.87
N GLY A 51 -4.30 3.57 -19.78
CA GLY A 51 -4.50 5.00 -19.59
C GLY A 51 -5.97 5.36 -19.37
N ILE A 52 -6.76 4.42 -18.86
CA ILE A 52 -8.19 4.57 -18.59
C ILE A 52 -8.41 4.32 -17.09
N ASP A 53 -9.13 5.24 -16.46
CA ASP A 53 -9.74 5.02 -15.15
C ASP A 53 -10.96 4.09 -15.36
N ASN A 54 -10.77 2.80 -15.11
CA ASN A 54 -11.70 1.72 -15.46
C ASN A 54 -12.78 1.50 -14.40
N ASP A 55 -12.54 1.87 -13.14
CA ASP A 55 -13.52 1.83 -12.06
C ASP A 55 -14.18 3.19 -11.77
N HIS A 56 -13.74 4.24 -12.47
CA HIS A 56 -14.24 5.61 -12.39
C HIS A 56 -14.09 6.21 -10.99
N ASP A 57 -12.99 5.89 -10.30
CA ASP A 57 -12.69 6.39 -8.96
C ASP A 57 -12.03 7.78 -8.98
N GLY A 58 -11.58 8.23 -10.17
CA GLY A 58 -10.87 9.48 -10.41
C GLY A 58 -9.37 9.34 -10.67
N TYR A 59 -8.83 8.12 -10.67
CA TYR A 59 -7.40 7.82 -10.69
C TYR A 59 -7.05 6.82 -11.80
N VAL A 60 -6.43 7.33 -12.87
CA VAL A 60 -6.11 6.52 -14.05
C VAL A 60 -5.07 5.45 -13.74
N ASP A 61 -5.37 4.19 -14.05
CA ASP A 61 -4.46 3.05 -13.94
C ASP A 61 -3.87 2.87 -12.51
N ASP A 62 -4.59 3.19 -11.44
CA ASP A 62 -4.13 3.17 -10.04
C ASP A 62 -4.01 1.75 -9.44
N TRP A 63 -3.70 0.74 -10.26
CA TRP A 63 -3.80 -0.68 -9.93
C TRP A 63 -2.95 -1.17 -8.74
N ARG A 64 -2.08 -0.32 -8.17
CA ARG A 64 -1.24 -0.54 -6.99
C ARG A 64 -1.25 0.63 -6.01
N GLY A 65 -2.26 1.49 -6.07
CA GLY A 65 -2.30 2.72 -5.28
C GLY A 65 -1.97 3.97 -6.11
N TRP A 66 -1.94 5.11 -5.42
CA TRP A 66 -1.82 6.42 -6.05
C TRP A 66 -0.75 7.32 -5.41
N ASP A 67 -0.09 8.14 -6.25
CA ASP A 67 0.82 9.21 -5.84
C ASP A 67 0.19 10.60 -5.99
N PHE A 68 -0.17 11.21 -4.87
CA PHE A 68 -0.68 12.58 -4.80
C PHE A 68 0.41 13.66 -4.93
N VAL A 69 1.68 13.33 -4.76
CA VAL A 69 2.80 14.26 -4.95
C VAL A 69 2.97 14.56 -6.44
N ASN A 70 2.97 13.52 -7.27
CA ASN A 70 3.18 13.63 -8.71
C ASN A 70 1.88 13.54 -9.52
N ASN A 71 0.78 13.15 -8.87
CA ASN A 71 -0.54 12.94 -9.46
C ASN A 71 -0.52 11.87 -10.57
N ASP A 72 0.01 10.70 -10.23
CA ASP A 72 0.11 9.53 -11.11
C ASP A 72 -0.06 8.20 -10.34
N ASN A 73 -0.07 7.09 -11.08
CA ASN A 73 -0.23 5.73 -10.56
C ASN A 73 1.08 5.09 -10.05
N ASN A 74 2.07 5.89 -9.69
CA ASN A 74 3.39 5.41 -9.27
C ASN A 74 3.67 5.79 -7.79
N PRO A 75 3.04 5.12 -6.80
CA PRO A 75 3.27 5.41 -5.38
C PRO A 75 4.63 4.87 -4.84
N MET A 76 5.67 4.85 -5.68
CA MET A 76 6.95 4.23 -5.36
C MET A 76 7.61 5.06 -4.26
N ASP A 77 8.16 4.37 -3.27
CA ASP A 77 8.88 5.04 -2.21
C ASP A 77 10.24 5.54 -2.71
N ASP A 78 10.44 6.85 -2.61
CA ASP A 78 11.68 7.55 -2.96
C ASP A 78 12.38 8.15 -1.71
N HIS A 79 11.87 7.85 -0.52
CA HIS A 79 12.44 8.25 0.77
C HIS A 79 12.82 7.06 1.65
N GLY A 80 11.95 6.05 1.76
CA GLY A 80 12.12 4.87 2.61
C GLY A 80 11.27 4.85 3.89
N HIS A 81 10.56 5.93 4.21
CA HIS A 81 9.77 6.00 5.45
C HIS A 81 8.52 5.11 5.33
N GLY A 82 7.75 5.27 4.27
CA GLY A 82 6.55 4.46 4.02
C GLY A 82 6.85 2.97 3.83
N THR A 83 7.96 2.62 3.18
CA THR A 83 8.40 1.20 3.09
C THR A 83 8.71 0.61 4.46
N HIS A 84 9.34 1.37 5.36
CA HIS A 84 9.62 0.92 6.72
C HIS A 84 8.33 0.75 7.55
N VAL A 85 7.38 1.68 7.42
CA VAL A 85 6.05 1.57 8.02
C VAL A 85 5.32 0.33 7.50
N ALA A 86 5.28 0.14 6.18
CA ALA A 86 4.69 -1.04 5.53
C ALA A 86 5.33 -2.34 6.02
N GLY A 87 6.67 -2.37 6.18
CA GLY A 87 7.40 -3.50 6.76
C GLY A 87 6.96 -3.85 8.18
N THR A 88 6.76 -2.84 9.01
CA THR A 88 6.29 -3.03 10.40
C THR A 88 4.89 -3.62 10.42
N ILE A 89 3.99 -3.16 9.54
CA ILE A 89 2.62 -3.65 9.45
C ILE A 89 2.60 -5.09 8.93
N GLY A 90 3.32 -5.33 7.82
CA GLY A 90 3.00 -6.43 6.93
C GLY A 90 4.15 -7.09 6.18
N ALA A 91 5.42 -6.95 6.59
CA ALA A 91 6.47 -7.77 5.99
C ALA A 91 6.15 -9.27 6.09
N SER A 92 6.42 -10.01 5.01
CA SER A 92 6.05 -11.41 4.87
C SER A 92 6.79 -12.28 5.89
N GLY A 93 6.07 -12.82 6.87
CA GLY A 93 6.72 -13.65 7.88
C GLY A 93 7.08 -15.05 7.38
N ASN A 94 8.15 -15.60 7.97
CA ASN A 94 8.62 -16.97 7.76
C ASN A 94 8.92 -17.35 6.29
N ASN A 95 9.30 -16.36 5.47
CA ASN A 95 9.71 -16.55 4.08
C ASN A 95 11.25 -16.67 3.93
N GLY A 96 12.01 -16.51 5.02
CA GLY A 96 13.49 -16.56 5.01
C GLY A 96 14.17 -15.30 4.46
N VAL A 97 13.44 -14.20 4.28
CA VAL A 97 13.94 -12.90 3.78
C VAL A 97 13.66 -11.84 4.83
N GLY A 98 14.59 -10.89 5.01
CA GLY A 98 14.31 -9.66 5.75
C GLY A 98 13.80 -9.86 7.18
N VAL A 99 12.60 -9.37 7.44
CA VAL A 99 11.99 -9.28 8.78
C VAL A 99 10.61 -9.96 8.79
N SER A 100 9.79 -9.68 9.79
CA SER A 100 8.39 -10.12 9.81
C SER A 100 7.54 -9.00 10.37
N GLY A 101 6.49 -8.64 9.64
CA GLY A 101 5.53 -7.65 10.09
C GLY A 101 4.66 -8.20 11.21
N VAL A 102 3.85 -7.34 11.81
CA VAL A 102 2.82 -7.76 12.77
C VAL A 102 1.83 -8.73 12.10
N ASN A 103 1.48 -8.51 10.84
CA ASN A 103 0.62 -9.39 10.04
C ASN A 103 1.43 -10.00 8.90
N TRP A 104 1.61 -11.31 8.88
CA TRP A 104 2.34 -11.98 7.79
C TRP A 104 1.46 -12.14 6.53
N ASN A 105 0.16 -11.91 6.66
CA ASN A 105 -0.79 -11.94 5.57
C ASN A 105 -1.70 -10.71 5.69
N VAL A 106 -1.58 -9.76 4.76
CA VAL A 106 -2.37 -8.52 4.72
C VAL A 106 -2.30 -7.94 3.31
N ARG A 107 -3.18 -7.00 2.97
CA ARG A 107 -3.03 -6.17 1.77
C ARG A 107 -2.58 -4.77 2.18
N ILE A 108 -1.44 -4.33 1.66
CA ILE A 108 -0.90 -3.00 1.88
C ILE A 108 -1.26 -2.15 0.67
N MET A 109 -2.07 -1.12 0.86
CA MET A 109 -2.42 -0.14 -0.17
C MET A 109 -1.46 1.06 -0.07
N PRO A 110 -0.48 1.19 -0.99
CA PRO A 110 0.42 2.34 -1.02
C PRO A 110 -0.32 3.61 -1.43
N VAL A 111 -0.24 4.65 -0.59
CA VAL A 111 -0.80 5.97 -0.93
C VAL A 111 0.25 7.03 -0.65
N LYS A 112 0.88 7.55 -1.69
CA LYS A 112 2.00 8.49 -1.55
C LYS A 112 1.46 9.91 -1.49
N PHE A 113 1.67 10.59 -0.37
CA PHE A 113 1.36 12.03 -0.22
C PHE A 113 2.56 12.85 0.23
N LEU A 114 3.64 12.19 0.66
CA LEU A 114 4.93 12.78 1.01
C LEU A 114 5.97 12.49 -0.07
N ASN A 115 6.79 13.49 -0.40
CA ASN A 115 7.85 13.40 -1.39
C ASN A 115 9.15 12.79 -0.82
N ALA A 116 10.20 12.73 -1.63
CA ALA A 116 11.54 12.26 -1.26
C ALA A 116 12.22 13.00 -0.09
N GLN A 117 11.65 14.11 0.39
CA GLN A 117 12.12 14.84 1.58
C GLN A 117 11.12 14.73 2.75
N ALA A 118 10.21 13.75 2.70
CA ALA A 118 9.11 13.54 3.64
C ALA A 118 8.22 14.78 3.81
N SER A 119 8.00 15.52 2.72
CA SER A 119 7.18 16.74 2.69
C SER A 119 5.98 16.58 1.78
N GLY A 120 4.85 17.14 2.20
CA GLY A 120 3.58 17.09 1.47
C GLY A 120 2.65 18.20 1.93
N THR A 121 1.44 18.24 1.39
CA THR A 121 0.43 19.24 1.76
C THR A 121 -0.72 18.61 2.53
N ASN A 122 -1.38 19.39 3.38
CA ASN A 122 -2.60 18.94 4.06
C ASN A 122 -3.72 18.59 3.06
N ALA A 123 -3.76 19.26 1.91
CA ALA A 123 -4.72 18.93 0.86
C ALA A 123 -4.49 17.51 0.33
N ASN A 124 -3.23 17.15 0.02
CA ASN A 124 -2.88 15.80 -0.42
C ASN A 124 -3.13 14.76 0.66
N ALA A 125 -2.86 15.09 1.94
CA ALA A 125 -3.16 14.19 3.05
C ALA A 125 -4.67 13.88 3.14
N VAL A 126 -5.53 14.89 2.96
CA VAL A 126 -6.98 14.69 2.94
C VAL A 126 -7.40 13.85 1.73
N SER A 127 -6.89 14.15 0.53
CA SER A 127 -7.19 13.36 -0.67
C SER A 127 -6.76 11.90 -0.52
N ALA A 128 -5.61 11.65 0.09
CA ALA A 128 -5.10 10.30 0.36
C ALA A 128 -5.99 9.49 1.31
N VAL A 129 -6.52 10.12 2.36
CA VAL A 129 -7.48 9.47 3.27
C VAL A 129 -8.79 9.15 2.54
N LEU A 130 -9.26 10.07 1.69
CA LEU A 130 -10.49 9.86 0.92
C LEU A 130 -10.34 8.73 -0.10
N TYR A 131 -9.23 8.69 -0.84
CA TYR A 131 -8.86 7.61 -1.74
C TYR A 131 -8.86 6.26 -1.02
N ALA A 132 -8.09 6.14 0.08
CA ALA A 132 -8.03 4.90 0.84
C ALA A 132 -9.41 4.41 1.31
N ALA A 133 -10.28 5.32 1.76
CA ALA A 133 -11.63 4.97 2.18
C ALA A 133 -12.54 4.57 1.00
N GLN A 134 -12.38 5.20 -0.16
CA GLN A 134 -13.14 4.92 -1.37
C GLN A 134 -12.79 3.53 -1.94
N ASP A 135 -11.50 3.18 -1.95
CA ASP A 135 -11.00 1.95 -2.60
C ASP A 135 -10.89 0.75 -1.65
N GLY A 136 -11.57 0.86 -0.50
CA GLY A 136 -11.84 -0.26 0.38
C GLY A 136 -10.71 -0.62 1.33
N ALA A 137 -9.89 0.35 1.74
CA ALA A 137 -9.04 0.16 2.91
C ALA A 137 -9.91 -0.02 4.17
N ASP A 138 -9.63 -1.08 4.94
CA ASP A 138 -10.31 -1.32 6.23
C ASP A 138 -9.75 -0.41 7.32
N VAL A 139 -8.48 -0.01 7.19
CA VAL A 139 -7.73 0.82 8.15
C VAL A 139 -6.80 1.76 7.40
N THR A 140 -6.68 3.00 7.89
CA THR A 140 -5.75 4.04 7.43
C THR A 140 -4.83 4.49 8.56
#